data_AF-A0P108-F1
#
_entry.id   AF-A0P108-F1
#
_cell.length_a   1.000
_cell.length_b   1.000
_cell.length_c   1.000
_cell.angle_alpha   90.00
_cell.angle_beta   90.00
_cell.angle_gamma   90.00
#
_symmetry.space_group_name_H-M   'P 1'
#
loop_
_entity.id
_entity.type
_entity.pdbx_description
1 polymer ?
#
loop_
_entity_poly.entity_id
_entity_poly.type
_entity_poly.pdbx_seq_one_letter_code
_entity_poly.pdbx_strand_id
1 'polypeptide(L)'
;MEKLASGEPQLFRNTPVEPEARPEEGYNLNVDLVDDAIAWLDRQDSIAPDKPFFLYFAPGAVHARLHVSKDWIEKLSGKFDQRWDAVREQTLSRQKDMGLARRGCPNSV
;
A
#
# COMPACT_ATOMS: atom_id res chain seq x y z
N MET A 1 8.47 25.14 7.42
CA MET A 1 8.82 24.32 8.60
C MET A 1 7.56 23.78 9.30
N GLU A 2 6.45 23.58 8.58
CA GLU A 2 5.17 23.18 9.21
C GLU A 2 4.31 22.35 8.24
N LYS A 3 4.95 21.45 7.48
CA LYS A 3 4.25 20.61 6.48
C LYS A 3 4.00 19.18 6.93
N LEU A 4 4.57 18.76 8.06
CA LEU A 4 4.44 17.38 8.55
C LEU A 4 3.63 17.39 9.84
N ALA A 5 2.42 16.83 9.77
CA ALA A 5 1.66 16.60 10.99
C ALA A 5 2.32 15.47 11.79
N SER A 6 2.31 15.60 13.12
CA SER A 6 2.84 14.58 14.03
C SER A 6 2.14 13.23 13.82
N GLY A 7 2.79 12.32 13.11
CA GLY A 7 2.26 10.99 12.77
C GLY A 7 2.31 10.61 11.28
N GLU A 8 2.76 11.50 10.40
CA GLU A 8 2.94 11.18 8.98
C GLU A 8 4.32 10.57 8.71
N PRO A 9 4.44 9.53 7.86
CA PRO A 9 5.74 8.97 7.52
C PRO A 9 6.56 9.99 6.73
N GLN A 10 7.74 10.34 7.25
CA GLN A 10 8.70 11.21 6.58
C GLN A 10 9.46 10.43 5.51
N LEU A 11 9.42 10.89 4.26
CA LEU A 11 10.28 10.36 3.19
C LEU A 11 11.71 10.88 3.35
N PHE A 12 12.69 9.98 3.21
CA PHE A 12 14.11 10.31 3.22
C PHE A 12 14.78 9.88 1.92
N ARG A 13 15.59 10.76 1.34
CA ARG A 13 16.48 10.51 0.20
C ARG A 13 17.85 11.12 0.47
N ASN A 14 18.64 10.48 1.34
CA ASN A 14 19.83 11.05 2.01
C ASN A 14 19.54 12.25 2.92
N THR A 15 18.53 13.07 2.59
CA THR A 15 17.96 14.14 3.40
C THR A 15 16.45 13.97 3.52
N PRO A 16 15.78 14.60 4.50
CA PRO A 16 14.33 14.68 4.52
C PRO A 16 13.80 15.27 3.21
N VAL A 17 12.73 14.69 2.68
CA VAL A 17 11.99 15.20 1.52
C VAL A 17 10.70 15.83 2.00
N GLU A 18 10.54 17.13 1.78
CA GLU A 18 9.29 17.81 2.10
C GLU A 18 8.22 17.41 1.09
N PRO A 19 7.04 16.94 1.52
CA PRO A 19 5.98 16.58 0.60
C PRO A 19 5.45 17.81 -0.13
N GLU A 20 5.05 17.61 -1.38
CA GLU A 20 4.52 18.69 -2.22
C GLU A 20 3.18 19.20 -1.69
N ALA A 21 2.34 18.29 -1.20
CA ALA A 21 1.01 18.55 -0.65
C ALA A 21 0.80 17.85 0.70
N ARG A 22 -0.23 18.26 1.44
CA ARG A 22 -0.65 17.63 2.70
C ARG A 22 -1.72 16.55 2.47
N PRO A 23 -1.96 15.63 3.42
CA PRO A 23 -3.02 14.63 3.28
C PRO A 23 -4.41 15.21 3.07
N GLU A 24 -4.76 16.33 3.72
CA GLU A 24 -6.00 17.08 3.47
C GLU A 24 -6.15 17.60 2.04
N GLU A 25 -5.04 17.76 1.32
CA GLU A 25 -5.00 18.15 -0.10
C GLU A 25 -4.96 16.92 -1.04
N GLY A 26 -5.07 15.72 -0.48
CA GLY A 26 -5.09 14.45 -1.21
C GLY A 26 -3.74 13.73 -1.29
N TYR A 27 -2.71 14.18 -0.56
CA TYR A 27 -1.41 13.52 -0.58
C TYR A 27 -1.47 12.07 -0.08
N ASN A 28 -0.78 11.18 -0.79
CA ASN A 28 -0.57 9.79 -0.40
C ASN A 28 0.85 9.34 -0.77
N LEU A 29 1.63 8.89 0.21
CA LEU A 29 3.01 8.46 -0.01
C LEU A 29 3.14 7.36 -1.06
N ASN A 30 2.20 6.41 -1.15
CA ASN A 30 2.32 5.36 -2.16
C ASN A 30 2.09 5.90 -3.58
N VAL A 31 1.26 6.94 -3.74
CA VAL A 31 1.05 7.57 -5.06
C VAL A 31 2.34 8.26 -5.48
N ASP A 32 2.94 9.04 -4.58
CA ASP A 32 4.24 9.71 -4.77
C ASP A 32 5.35 8.73 -5.17
N LEU A 33 5.49 7.61 -4.44
CA LEU A 33 6.46 6.56 -4.76
C LEU A 33 6.18 5.85 -6.10
N VAL A 34 4.92 5.75 -6.53
CA VAL A 34 4.56 5.18 -7.83
C VAL A 34 4.89 6.17 -8.95
N ASP A 35 4.64 7.46 -8.76
CA ASP A 35 4.98 8.50 -9.74
C ASP A 35 6.50 8.58 -9.96
N ASP A 36 7.29 8.48 -8.89
CA ASP A 36 8.75 8.33 -8.98
C ASP A 36 9.16 7.12 -9.83
N ALA A 37 8.56 5.96 -9.53
CA ALA A 37 8.88 4.72 -10.21
C ALA A 37 8.58 4.82 -11.70
N ILE A 38 7.43 5.38 -12.08
CA ILE A 38 7.06 5.63 -13.48
C ILE A 38 8.09 6.55 -14.12
N ALA A 39 8.42 7.69 -13.49
CA ALA A 39 9.39 8.63 -14.02
C ALA A 39 10.79 8.03 -14.20
N TRP A 40 11.21 7.10 -13.32
CA TRP A 40 12.47 6.38 -13.48
C TRP A 40 12.45 5.41 -14.64
N LEU A 41 11.34 4.68 -14.83
CA LEU A 41 11.17 3.76 -15.94
C LEU A 41 11.11 4.50 -17.28
N ASP A 42 10.33 5.58 -17.38
CA ASP A 42 10.25 6.41 -18.58
C ASP A 42 11.64 6.96 -18.98
N ARG A 43 12.43 7.39 -17.98
CA ARG A 43 13.81 7.83 -18.23
C ARG A 43 14.69 6.69 -18.73
N GLN A 44 14.59 5.51 -18.13
CA GLN A 44 15.40 4.36 -18.55
C GLN A 44 15.05 3.91 -19.96
N ASP A 45 13.76 3.85 -20.30
CA ASP A 45 13.24 3.48 -21.61
C ASP A 45 13.68 4.49 -22.68
N SER A 46 13.62 5.79 -22.40
CA SER A 46 14.04 6.84 -23.34
C SER A 46 15.52 6.78 -23.73
N ILE A 47 16.38 6.19 -22.87
CA ILE A 47 17.83 6.10 -23.09
C ILE A 47 18.20 4.74 -23.70
N ALA A 48 17.59 3.66 -23.26
CA ALA A 48 17.94 2.30 -23.66
C ALA A 48 16.72 1.36 -23.59
N PRO A 49 15.79 1.44 -24.57
CA PRO A 49 14.51 0.73 -24.51
C PRO A 49 14.66 -0.80 -24.50
N ASP A 50 15.68 -1.33 -25.17
CA ASP A 50 15.92 -2.78 -25.25
C ASP A 50 16.62 -3.36 -24.00
N LYS A 51 17.03 -2.51 -23.05
CA LYS A 51 17.76 -2.95 -21.86
C LYS A 51 16.77 -3.31 -20.75
N PRO A 52 16.81 -4.55 -20.21
CA PRO A 52 15.95 -4.90 -19.09
C PRO A 52 16.33 -4.13 -17.82
N PHE A 53 15.33 -3.82 -17.01
CA PHE A 53 15.49 -3.15 -15.73
C PHE A 53 15.07 -4.05 -14.56
N PHE A 54 15.52 -3.67 -13.37
CA PHE A 54 15.02 -4.19 -12.10
C PHE A 54 14.59 -3.01 -11.25
N LEU A 55 13.32 -3.00 -10.83
CA LEU A 55 12.77 -1.99 -9.94
C LEU A 55 12.47 -2.63 -8.59
N TYR A 56 13.13 -2.14 -7.54
CA TYR A 56 12.80 -2.48 -6.17
C TYR A 56 11.75 -1.49 -5.65
N PHE A 57 10.49 -1.90 -5.66
CA PHE A 57 9.37 -1.08 -5.19
C PHE A 57 8.90 -1.54 -3.81
N ALA A 58 8.99 -0.64 -2.82
CA ALA A 58 8.65 -0.91 -1.42
C ALA A 58 7.64 0.13 -0.91
N PRO A 59 6.31 -0.12 -1.05
CA PRO A 59 5.29 0.81 -0.59
C PRO A 59 5.25 0.93 0.93
N GLY A 60 4.79 2.07 1.44
CA GLY A 60 4.67 2.34 2.88
C GLY A 60 3.40 1.77 3.54
N ALA A 61 2.33 1.53 2.76
CA ALA A 61 1.17 0.80 3.26
C ALA A 61 1.52 -0.68 3.43
N VAL A 62 1.14 -1.42 4.47
CA VAL A 62 0.03 -1.29 5.46
C VAL A 62 0.55 -1.05 6.88
N HIS A 63 1.64 -0.28 7.03
CA HIS A 63 2.22 -0.02 8.33
C HIS A 63 1.27 0.79 9.24
N ALA A 64 1.45 0.65 10.56
CA ALA A 64 0.65 1.34 11.55
C ALA A 64 0.67 2.87 11.40
N ARG A 65 -0.48 3.43 11.83
CA ARG A 65 -1.25 4.55 11.28
C ARG A 65 -1.82 4.26 9.89
N LEU A 66 -2.97 3.58 9.91
CA LEU A 66 -3.73 3.24 8.72
C LEU A 66 -4.43 4.49 8.18
N HIS A 67 -3.82 5.13 7.18
CA HIS A 67 -4.41 6.23 6.43
C HIS A 67 -4.89 5.72 5.07
N VAL A 68 -6.11 6.06 4.69
CA VAL A 68 -6.74 5.63 3.44
C VAL A 68 -7.68 6.74 2.96
N SER A 69 -7.82 6.91 1.64
CA SER A 69 -8.73 7.92 1.10
C SER A 69 -10.19 7.57 1.40
N LYS A 70 -11.04 8.60 1.47
CA LYS A 70 -12.49 8.42 1.72
C LYS A 70 -13.14 7.47 0.73
N ASP A 71 -12.82 7.61 -0.56
CA ASP A 71 -13.34 6.74 -1.62
C ASP A 71 -13.08 5.25 -1.35
N TRP A 72 -11.91 4.91 -0.79
CA TRP A 72 -11.57 3.54 -0.43
C TRP A 72 -12.28 3.07 0.84
N ILE A 73 -12.49 3.97 1.82
CA ILE A 73 -13.31 3.69 3.01
C ILE A 73 -14.74 3.37 2.58
N GLU A 74 -15.32 4.20 1.72
CA GLU A 74 -16.69 4.05 1.21
C GLU A 74 -16.87 2.73 0.46
N LYS A 75 -15.92 2.37 -0.41
CA LYS A 75 -15.94 1.08 -1.14
C LYS A 75 -15.97 -0.15 -0.22
N LEU A 76 -15.38 -0.04 0.97
CA LEU A 76 -15.28 -1.14 1.93
C LEU A 76 -16.27 -1.01 3.10
N SER A 77 -17.12 0.01 3.10
CA SER A 77 -18.13 0.22 4.13
C SER A 77 -19.04 -1.01 4.26
N GLY A 78 -19.25 -1.46 5.49
CA GLY A 78 -20.06 -2.64 5.82
C GLY A 78 -19.44 -4.01 5.49
N LYS A 79 -18.30 -4.07 4.79
CA LYS A 79 -17.67 -5.35 4.38
C LYS A 79 -17.10 -6.17 5.54
N PHE A 80 -16.90 -5.54 6.70
CA PHE A 80 -16.26 -6.12 7.88
C PHE A 80 -17.13 -6.06 9.15
N ASP A 81 -18.42 -5.74 9.03
CA ASP A 81 -19.37 -5.64 10.17
C ASP A 81 -19.58 -6.99 10.88
N GLN A 82 -19.32 -8.09 10.19
CA GLN A 82 -19.36 -9.47 10.70
C GLN A 82 -18.23 -9.82 11.68
N ARG A 83 -17.33 -8.86 11.95
CA ARG A 83 -16.19 -8.99 12.88
C ARG A 83 -15.13 -10.00 12.43
N TRP A 84 -14.04 -10.04 13.19
CA TRP A 84 -12.84 -10.80 12.86
C TRP A 84 -13.07 -12.31 12.70
N ASP A 85 -13.83 -12.94 13.61
CA ASP A 85 -13.98 -14.39 13.61
C ASP A 85 -14.61 -14.92 12.32
N ALA A 86 -15.68 -14.26 11.85
CA ALA A 86 -16.33 -14.61 10.58
C ALA A 86 -15.41 -14.35 9.37
N VAL A 87 -14.68 -13.22 9.37
CA VAL A 87 -13.72 -12.90 8.28
C VAL A 87 -12.60 -13.94 8.22
N ARG A 88 -12.10 -14.39 9.38
CA ARG A 88 -11.06 -15.41 9.48
C ARG A 88 -11.54 -16.74 8.90
N GLU A 89 -12.73 -17.20 9.28
CA GLU A 89 -13.33 -18.43 8.74
C GLU A 89 -13.48 -18.38 7.21
N GLN A 90 -14.06 -17.29 6.69
CA GLN A 90 -14.24 -17.08 5.26
C GLN A 90 -12.91 -17.01 4.51
N THR A 91 -11.88 -16.42 5.11
CA THR A 91 -10.55 -16.31 4.52
C THR A 91 -9.87 -17.67 4.46
N LEU A 92 -9.91 -18.46 5.54
CA LEU A 92 -9.33 -19.80 5.55
C LEU A 92 -10.03 -20.75 4.56
N SER A 93 -11.36 -20.66 4.43
CA SER A 93 -12.08 -21.44 3.41
C SER A 93 -11.56 -21.12 2.01
N ARG A 94 -11.48 -19.83 1.65
CA ARG A 94 -10.94 -19.40 0.35
C ARG A 94 -9.50 -19.84 0.13
N GLN A 95 -8.65 -19.76 1.16
CA GLN A 95 -7.28 -20.24 1.08
C GLN A 95 -7.20 -21.74 0.82
N LYS A 96 -8.11 -22.55 1.37
CA LYS A 96 -8.19 -23.99 1.08
C LYS A 96 -8.65 -24.27 -0.34
N ASP A 97 -9.65 -23.55 -0.82
CA ASP A 97 -10.17 -23.68 -2.20
C ASP A 97 -9.10 -23.31 -3.23
N MET A 98 -8.27 -22.31 -2.92
CA MET A 98 -7.12 -21.90 -3.74
C MET A 98 -5.88 -22.80 -3.57
N GLY A 99 -5.90 -23.77 -2.65
CA GLY A 99 -4.75 -24.63 -2.36
C GLY A 99 -3.60 -23.95 -1.61
N LEU A 100 -3.81 -22.72 -1.12
CA LEU A 100 -2.84 -21.99 -0.28
C LEU A 100 -2.74 -22.58 1.13
N ALA A 101 -3.84 -23.15 1.63
CA ALA A 101 -3.90 -23.89 2.89
C ALA A 101 -4.31 -25.34 2.65
N ARG A 102 -3.78 -26.27 3.46
CA ARG A 102 -4.22 -27.68 3.43
C ARG A 102 -5.71 -27.77 3.78
N ARG A 103 -6.48 -28.61 3.07
CA ARG A 103 -7.94 -28.78 3.31
C ARG A 103 -8.30 -29.07 4.78
N GLY A 104 -7.51 -29.89 5.45
CA GLY A 104 -7.65 -30.21 6.88
C GLY A 104 -6.96 -29.24 7.84
N CYS A 105 -6.57 -28.04 7.41
CA CYS A 105 -6.01 -27.01 8.28
C CYS A 105 -7.10 -26.55 9.28
N PRO A 106 -6.88 -26.66 10.60
CA PRO A 106 -7.83 -26.18 11.59
C PRO A 106 -7.86 -24.65 11.61
N ASN A 107 -9.00 -24.07 11.97
CA ASN A 107 -9.10 -22.63 12.23
C ASN A 107 -8.67 -22.34 13.68
N SER A 108 -7.37 -22.43 13.96
CA SER A 108 -6.83 -22.15 15.29
C SER A 108 -6.85 -20.64 15.58
N VAL A 109 -7.28 -20.29 16.79
CA VAL A 109 -7.18 -18.93 17.36
C VAL A 109 -5.77 -18.73 17.88
#